data_AF-A0A4Z2HVV5-F1
#
_entry.id   AF-A0A4Z2HVV5-F1
#
_cell.length_a   1.000
_cell.length_b   1.000
_cell.length_c   1.000
_cell.angle_alpha   90.00
_cell.angle_beta   90.00
_cell.angle_gamma   90.00
#
_symmetry.space_group_name_H-M   'P 1'
#
loop_
_entity.id
_entity.type
_entity.pdbx_description
1 polymer ?
#
loop_
_entity_poly.entity_id
_entity_poly.type
_entity_poly.pdbx_seq_one_letter_code
_entity_poly.pdbx_strand_id
1 'polypeptide(L)'
;MALLMDTRLLLRKVKDLRCLTPRRHRVKEKWASNRTKYPPTSLALQHFDATHSVQLGPLWPSIRAALLSEKKYGALLNNFSYDVVRADLEAQGCSDFLHDTDTEVSGAQTFLEQESEVVGDEESSGVSISKKSGIDGQQLSPLHLSPHIKCLVFPRGNITRFKPAKPDMCGLLGYYLMDAASLLPCLALDVQEGHNVLDLCAAPGGKTVALLQTQSIGFLCVNDASVSRTMRLRKVLDSYIPKPLLADEKLRITSFDGTLWGEMERNTFDRNQSVVEQAIALAQEKHGIKLQVVDLRPLKHMFRKTFHFAPDLHLGEMVIPHLAANFGPIYMCKLRRLT
;
A
#
# COMPACT_ATOMS: atom_id res chain seq x y z
N MET A 1 -6.73 -51.62 76.01
CA MET A 1 -7.46 -50.35 76.20
C MET A 1 -6.62 -49.23 75.55
N ALA A 2 -6.69 -49.13 74.22
CA ALA A 2 -7.26 -48.00 73.47
C ALA A 2 -6.17 -46.96 73.09
N LEU A 3 -5.54 -47.05 71.90
CA LEU A 3 -5.93 -46.40 70.63
C LEU A 3 -6.27 -44.91 70.74
N LEU A 4 -5.34 -44.03 70.32
CA LEU A 4 -5.55 -42.74 69.65
C LEU A 4 -4.16 -42.09 69.42
N MET A 5 -3.44 -42.49 68.36
CA MET A 5 -3.47 -41.90 67.02
C MET A 5 -2.97 -40.45 66.93
N ASP A 6 -1.76 -40.35 66.37
CA ASP A 6 -1.24 -39.27 65.52
C ASP A 6 -2.28 -38.25 65.03
N THR A 7 -2.09 -36.97 65.34
CA THR A 7 -2.52 -35.86 64.46
C THR A 7 -1.70 -34.58 64.70
N ARG A 8 -0.40 -34.61 64.41
CA ARG A 8 0.29 -33.38 63.96
C ARG A 8 -0.13 -33.12 62.51
N LEU A 9 -1.37 -32.68 62.34
CA LEU A 9 -1.90 -32.27 61.04
C LEU A 9 -1.20 -30.98 60.60
N LEU A 10 -0.42 -31.13 59.53
CA LEU A 10 0.15 -30.08 58.69
C LEU A 10 -0.91 -29.01 58.35
N LEU A 11 -0.93 -27.89 59.09
CA LEU A 11 -1.51 -26.62 58.60
C LEU A 11 -0.57 -25.94 57.59
N ARG A 12 0.05 -26.73 56.71
CA ARG A 12 0.82 -26.26 55.56
C ARG A 12 -0.11 -26.32 54.35
N LYS A 13 -0.55 -25.13 53.90
CA LYS A 13 -1.34 -24.88 52.67
C LYS A 13 -2.81 -25.31 52.71
N VAL A 14 -3.62 -24.71 53.58
CA VAL A 14 -5.02 -24.48 53.20
C VAL A 14 -5.04 -23.25 52.29
N LYS A 15 -4.78 -23.47 50.99
CA LYS A 15 -4.87 -22.41 49.97
C LYS A 15 -6.31 -22.10 49.56
N ASP A 16 -7.26 -22.90 50.03
CA ASP A 16 -8.63 -22.83 49.58
C ASP A 16 -9.63 -23.23 50.68
N LEU A 17 -10.22 -22.21 51.31
CA LEU A 17 -11.27 -22.34 52.32
C LEU A 17 -12.67 -22.39 51.70
N ARG A 18 -12.81 -22.56 50.37
CA ARG A 18 -14.11 -22.60 49.69
C ARG A 18 -15.05 -23.61 50.33
N CYS A 19 -14.56 -24.78 50.75
CA CYS A 19 -15.37 -25.81 51.41
C CYS A 19 -15.98 -25.36 52.76
N LEU A 20 -15.35 -24.42 53.46
CA LEU A 20 -15.81 -23.85 54.73
C LEU A 20 -16.59 -22.54 54.57
N THR A 21 -16.55 -21.92 53.38
CA THR A 21 -17.34 -20.72 53.08
C THR A 21 -18.75 -21.13 52.62
N PRO A 22 -19.83 -20.70 53.33
CA PRO A 22 -21.20 -20.94 52.89
C PRO A 22 -21.42 -20.43 51.46
N ARG A 23 -22.16 -21.18 50.62
CA ARG A 23 -22.33 -20.85 49.19
C ARG A 23 -22.78 -19.40 48.94
N ARG A 24 -23.59 -18.82 49.83
CA ARG A 24 -24.06 -17.42 49.76
C ARG A 24 -22.96 -16.36 49.89
N HIS A 25 -21.81 -16.71 50.48
CA HIS A 25 -20.66 -15.83 50.66
C HIS A 25 -19.51 -16.13 49.69
N ARG A 26 -19.66 -17.11 48.79
CA ARG A 26 -18.70 -17.37 47.73
C ARG A 26 -18.90 -16.34 46.62
N VAL A 27 -18.10 -15.28 46.63
CA VAL A 27 -18.05 -14.35 45.51
C VAL A 27 -17.37 -15.06 44.34
N LYS A 28 -18.10 -15.27 43.24
CA LYS A 28 -17.49 -15.74 41.98
C LYS A 28 -16.52 -14.68 41.51
N GLU A 29 -15.24 -15.03 41.33
CA GLU A 29 -14.30 -14.12 40.67
C GLU A 29 -14.93 -13.65 39.36
N LYS A 30 -15.06 -12.34 39.21
CA LYS A 30 -15.49 -11.74 37.96
C LYS A 30 -14.25 -11.67 37.07
N TRP A 31 -14.01 -12.73 36.30
CA TRP A 31 -12.82 -12.86 35.44
C TRP A 31 -12.65 -11.67 34.48
N ALA A 32 -13.76 -11.02 34.09
CA ALA A 32 -13.80 -9.85 33.24
C ALA A 32 -13.32 -8.54 33.89
N SER A 33 -13.31 -8.45 35.23
CA SER A 33 -12.86 -7.26 35.98
C SER A 33 -11.45 -7.39 36.53
N ASN A 34 -10.95 -8.62 36.73
CA ASN A 34 -9.68 -8.87 37.44
C ASN A 34 -8.46 -9.05 36.52
N ARG A 35 -8.66 -9.20 35.20
CA ARG A 35 -7.54 -9.26 34.24
C ARG A 35 -7.19 -7.87 33.73
N THR A 36 -5.91 -7.52 33.77
CA THR A 36 -5.37 -6.34 33.09
C THR A 36 -5.72 -6.45 31.60
N LYS A 37 -6.57 -5.54 31.11
CA LYS A 37 -6.93 -5.48 29.70
C LYS A 37 -5.84 -4.72 28.96
N TYR A 38 -5.12 -5.41 28.08
CA TYR A 38 -4.23 -4.75 27.14
C TYR A 38 -5.06 -4.19 25.98
N PRO A 39 -4.92 -2.89 25.64
CA PRO A 39 -5.56 -2.34 24.46
C PRO A 39 -5.13 -3.11 23.21
N PRO A 40 -6.03 -3.39 22.25
CA PRO A 40 -5.66 -4.02 20.98
C PRO A 40 -4.56 -3.25 20.24
N THR A 41 -4.49 -1.93 20.39
CA THR A 41 -3.42 -1.09 19.84
C THR A 41 -2.05 -1.41 20.45
N SER A 42 -1.99 -1.71 21.75
CA SER A 42 -0.76 -2.14 22.42
C SER A 42 -0.33 -3.53 21.96
N LEU A 43 -1.28 -4.45 21.79
CA LEU A 43 -1.01 -5.79 21.25
C LEU A 43 -0.50 -5.73 19.81
N ALA A 44 -1.11 -4.88 18.98
CA ALA A 44 -0.65 -4.64 17.60
C ALA A 44 0.77 -4.06 17.58
N LEU A 45 1.06 -3.08 18.45
CA LEU A 45 2.40 -2.49 18.53
C LEU A 45 3.45 -3.52 19.00
N GLN A 46 3.13 -4.35 20.00
CA GLN A 46 4.01 -5.45 20.43
C GLN A 46 4.25 -6.46 19.31
N HIS A 47 3.20 -6.81 18.55
CA HIS A 47 3.33 -7.70 17.40
C HIS A 47 4.22 -7.08 16.30
N PHE A 48 4.03 -5.80 15.99
CA PHE A 48 4.89 -5.07 15.05
C PHE A 48 6.34 -5.00 15.54
N ASP A 49 6.56 -4.70 16.81
CA ASP A 49 7.88 -4.68 17.42
C ASP A 49 8.55 -6.06 17.37
N ALA A 50 7.81 -7.16 17.54
CA ALA A 50 8.36 -8.51 17.45
C ALA A 50 8.67 -8.95 16.01
N THR A 51 7.84 -8.55 15.04
CA THR A 51 7.92 -9.03 13.65
C THR A 51 8.76 -8.13 12.75
N HIS A 52 8.50 -6.82 12.77
CA HIS A 52 9.14 -5.86 11.86
C HIS A 52 10.53 -5.44 12.32
N SER A 53 10.86 -5.54 13.61
CA SER A 53 12.24 -5.32 14.08
C SER A 53 13.22 -6.32 13.45
N VAL A 54 12.80 -7.57 13.27
CA VAL A 54 13.62 -8.61 12.63
C VAL A 54 13.73 -8.37 11.12
N GLN A 55 12.63 -7.96 10.48
CA GLN A 55 12.58 -7.77 9.02
C GLN A 55 13.32 -6.51 8.55
N LEU A 56 13.17 -5.40 9.29
CA LEU A 56 13.65 -4.07 8.88
C LEU A 56 14.93 -3.68 9.64
N GLY A 57 15.33 -4.47 10.65
CA GLY A 57 16.55 -4.30 11.41
C GLY A 57 16.73 -2.86 11.93
N PRO A 58 17.84 -2.19 11.59
CA PRO A 58 18.14 -0.84 12.07
C PRO A 58 17.17 0.24 11.55
N LEU A 59 16.38 -0.04 10.51
CA LEU A 59 15.37 0.90 9.99
C LEU A 59 14.10 0.93 10.84
N TRP A 60 13.83 -0.14 11.62
CA TRP A 60 12.58 -0.28 12.37
C TRP A 60 12.28 0.88 13.33
N PRO A 61 13.23 1.37 14.16
CA PRO A 61 12.94 2.48 15.08
C PRO A 61 12.43 3.75 14.36
N SER A 62 13.00 4.09 13.21
CA SER A 62 12.58 5.25 12.40
C SER A 62 11.18 5.05 11.84
N ILE A 63 10.92 3.87 11.28
CA ILE A 63 9.62 3.50 10.71
C ILE A 63 8.54 3.47 11.81
N ARG A 64 8.86 2.89 12.96
CA ARG A 64 7.99 2.84 14.14
C ARG A 64 7.63 4.23 14.65
N ALA A 65 8.61 5.14 14.74
CA ALA A 65 8.35 6.53 15.11
C ALA A 65 7.39 7.20 14.11
N ALA A 66 7.59 6.97 12.81
CA ALA A 66 6.70 7.49 11.77
C ALA A 66 5.29 6.86 11.82
N LEU A 67 5.16 5.56 12.10
CA LEU A 67 3.87 4.88 12.28
C LEU A 67 3.05 5.44 13.44
N LEU A 68 3.73 5.87 14.51
CA LEU A 68 3.11 6.48 15.70
C LEU A 68 2.94 8.01 15.57
N SER A 69 3.42 8.59 14.48
CA SER A 69 3.31 10.01 14.16
C SER A 69 2.20 10.27 13.15
N GLU A 70 1.83 11.53 13.02
CA GLU A 70 0.83 11.94 12.05
C GLU A 70 1.27 11.66 10.60
N LYS A 71 0.35 11.10 9.81
CA LYS A 71 0.57 10.81 8.40
C LYS A 71 0.58 12.08 7.55
N LYS A 72 1.39 12.04 6.51
CA LYS A 72 1.38 13.03 5.44
C LYS A 72 0.34 12.64 4.40
N TYR A 73 -0.31 13.63 3.83
CA TYR A 73 -1.34 13.45 2.80
C TYR A 73 -0.87 14.08 1.49
N GLY A 74 -1.46 13.61 0.39
CA GLY A 74 -1.47 14.29 -0.90
C GLY A 74 -2.89 14.69 -1.26
N ALA A 75 -3.00 15.78 -2.02
CA ALA A 75 -4.23 16.24 -2.62
C ALA A 75 -4.29 15.76 -4.07
N LEU A 76 -5.01 14.67 -4.32
CA LEU A 76 -5.32 14.20 -5.68
C LEU A 76 -6.33 15.17 -6.30
N LEU A 77 -5.92 15.90 -7.33
CA LEU A 77 -6.81 16.85 -7.98
C LEU A 77 -7.97 16.14 -8.67
N ASN A 78 -9.14 16.77 -8.60
CA ASN A 78 -10.30 16.30 -9.33
C ASN A 78 -10.39 17.00 -10.68
N ASN A 79 -10.04 16.28 -11.75
CA ASN A 79 -10.10 16.78 -13.12
C ASN A 79 -11.53 17.08 -13.61
N PHE A 80 -12.56 16.68 -12.85
CA PHE A 80 -13.95 16.96 -13.16
C PHE A 80 -14.49 18.22 -12.48
N SER A 81 -13.71 18.83 -11.57
CA SER A 81 -14.09 20.08 -10.90
C SER A 81 -13.61 21.29 -11.70
N TYR A 82 -14.36 22.39 -11.61
CA TYR A 82 -14.03 23.65 -12.29
C TYR A 82 -13.17 24.61 -11.45
N ASP A 83 -12.89 24.27 -10.19
CA ASP A 83 -12.23 25.16 -9.25
C ASP A 83 -10.70 25.25 -9.51
N VAL A 84 -10.12 26.45 -9.33
CA VAL A 84 -8.70 26.75 -9.56
C VAL A 84 -7.86 26.34 -8.35
N VAL A 85 -8.16 25.19 -7.76
CA VAL A 85 -7.54 24.71 -6.52
C VAL A 85 -6.03 24.48 -6.68
N ARG A 86 -5.60 24.14 -7.90
CA ARG A 86 -4.19 23.89 -8.18
C ARG A 86 -3.30 25.09 -7.85
N ALA A 87 -3.66 26.28 -8.34
CA ALA A 87 -2.87 27.49 -8.14
C ALA A 87 -2.78 27.85 -6.64
N ASP A 88 -3.89 27.70 -5.91
CA ASP A 88 -3.94 27.96 -4.47
C ASP A 88 -3.07 26.99 -3.66
N LEU A 89 -3.01 25.72 -4.05
CA LEU A 89 -2.18 24.71 -3.40
C LEU A 89 -0.69 24.91 -3.76
N GLU A 90 -0.38 25.25 -5.00
CA GLU A 90 0.98 25.59 -5.43
C GLU A 90 1.49 26.86 -4.73
N ALA A 91 0.64 27.88 -4.54
CA ALA A 91 0.97 29.08 -3.77
C ALA A 91 1.25 28.78 -2.28
N GLN A 92 0.71 27.68 -1.74
CA GLN A 92 1.04 27.17 -0.40
C GLN A 92 2.36 26.38 -0.36
N GLY A 93 3.06 26.26 -1.49
CA GLY A 93 4.33 25.55 -1.65
C GLY A 93 4.16 24.05 -1.93
N CYS A 94 2.97 23.60 -2.35
CA CYS A 94 2.80 22.22 -2.80
C CYS A 94 3.35 22.04 -4.21
N SER A 95 3.82 20.83 -4.51
CA SER A 95 4.28 20.44 -5.85
C SER A 95 3.61 19.13 -6.26
N ASP A 96 3.39 18.96 -7.56
CA ASP A 96 2.91 17.70 -8.12
C ASP A 96 4.06 16.69 -8.15
N PHE A 97 3.95 15.61 -7.36
CA PHE A 97 5.04 14.65 -7.27
C PHE A 97 5.28 13.85 -8.57
N LEU A 98 4.35 13.94 -9.53
CA LEU A 98 4.48 13.32 -10.85
C LEU A 98 5.31 14.18 -11.80
N HIS A 99 5.24 15.51 -11.71
CA HIS A 99 5.97 16.44 -12.58
C HIS A 99 7.47 16.54 -12.23
N ASP A 100 7.84 16.26 -10.97
CA ASP A 100 9.25 16.18 -10.55
C ASP A 100 10.06 15.12 -11.32
N THR A 101 9.37 14.22 -12.03
CA THR A 101 9.95 13.09 -12.77
C THR A 101 10.32 13.43 -14.22
N ASP A 102 9.55 14.30 -14.88
CA ASP A 102 9.76 14.68 -16.29
C ASP A 102 11.06 15.46 -16.50
N THR A 103 11.51 16.17 -15.46
CA THR A 103 12.78 16.91 -15.48
C THR A 103 13.99 15.97 -15.57
N GLU A 104 13.87 14.72 -15.08
CA GLU A 104 14.94 13.73 -15.15
C GLU A 104 14.93 12.90 -16.44
N VAL A 105 13.78 12.66 -17.08
CA VAL A 105 13.74 11.91 -18.36
C VAL A 105 14.49 12.68 -19.47
N SER A 106 14.46 14.01 -19.43
CA SER A 106 15.24 14.86 -20.35
C SER A 106 16.72 14.99 -19.96
N GLY A 107 17.06 14.90 -18.67
CA GLY A 107 18.44 14.99 -18.16
C GLY A 107 19.21 13.66 -18.15
N ALA A 108 18.51 12.53 -18.11
CA ALA A 108 19.11 11.20 -18.12
C ALA A 108 19.65 10.80 -19.51
N GLN A 109 19.18 11.46 -20.58
CA GLN A 109 19.79 11.33 -21.92
C GLN A 109 21.14 12.05 -22.03
N THR A 110 21.45 13.01 -21.17
CA THR A 110 22.67 13.83 -21.26
C THR A 110 23.80 13.39 -20.31
N PHE A 111 23.53 12.51 -19.35
CA PHE A 111 24.52 12.09 -18.33
C PHE A 111 25.27 10.79 -18.65
N LEU A 112 24.96 10.11 -19.76
CA LEU A 112 25.64 8.87 -20.16
C LEU A 112 26.79 9.08 -21.16
N GLU A 113 27.11 10.32 -21.56
CA GLU A 113 28.15 10.59 -22.59
C GLU A 113 29.42 11.30 -22.07
N GLN A 114 29.57 11.52 -20.76
CA GLN A 114 30.74 12.26 -20.23
C GLN A 114 31.42 11.58 -19.04
N GLU A 115 31.80 10.31 -19.16
CA GLU A 115 32.93 9.76 -18.38
C GLU A 115 33.65 8.69 -19.23
N SER A 116 34.47 9.11 -20.19
CA SER A 116 35.60 8.32 -20.72
C SER A 116 36.45 9.13 -21.69
N GLU A 117 37.19 10.13 -21.20
CA GLU A 117 38.40 10.61 -21.89
C GLU A 117 39.44 11.04 -20.86
N VAL A 118 40.31 10.12 -20.42
CA VAL A 118 41.73 10.45 -20.18
C VAL A 118 42.60 9.20 -20.37
N VAL A 119 43.68 9.40 -21.13
CA VAL A 119 44.95 8.63 -21.22
C VAL A 119 45.06 7.60 -22.36
N GLY A 120 45.66 8.06 -23.46
CA GLY A 120 47.05 7.70 -23.81
C GLY A 120 47.26 6.45 -24.66
N ASP A 121 47.60 6.69 -25.93
CA ASP A 121 48.07 5.75 -26.94
C ASP A 121 49.20 4.81 -26.47
N GLU A 122 49.17 3.55 -26.93
CA GLU A 122 50.26 2.98 -27.76
C GLU A 122 49.84 1.64 -28.41
N GLU A 123 50.35 1.44 -29.62
CA GLU A 123 50.00 0.42 -30.61
C GLU A 123 50.44 -1.02 -30.26
N SER A 124 49.68 -2.03 -30.72
CA SER A 124 50.08 -2.86 -31.89
C SER A 124 49.46 -4.26 -31.95
N SER A 125 49.17 -4.63 -33.20
CA SER A 125 49.18 -5.98 -33.78
C SER A 125 47.96 -6.89 -33.58
N GLY A 126 47.46 -7.39 -34.71
CA GLY A 126 46.18 -8.07 -34.84
C GLY A 126 46.15 -9.49 -34.29
N VAL A 127 44.94 -10.03 -34.21
CA VAL A 127 44.58 -11.36 -34.71
C VAL A 127 43.05 -11.52 -34.55
N SER A 128 42.42 -11.92 -35.65
CA SER A 128 41.00 -12.21 -35.77
C SER A 128 40.67 -13.51 -35.03
N ILE A 129 39.87 -13.45 -33.94
CA ILE A 129 39.21 -14.63 -33.38
C ILE A 129 37.79 -14.28 -32.94
N SER A 130 36.82 -14.84 -33.66
CA SER A 130 35.42 -14.94 -33.26
C SER A 130 35.26 -15.64 -31.91
N LYS A 131 34.69 -14.96 -30.89
CA LYS A 131 33.95 -15.63 -29.82
C LYS A 131 32.73 -14.82 -29.40
N LYS A 132 31.59 -15.51 -29.43
CA LYS A 132 30.29 -15.13 -28.88
C LYS A 132 30.40 -14.75 -27.40
N SER A 133 29.74 -13.66 -27.02
CA SER A 133 29.05 -13.55 -25.74
C SER A 133 27.91 -12.56 -25.90
N GLY A 134 26.68 -13.08 -25.85
CA GLY A 134 25.48 -12.28 -25.84
C GLY A 134 25.40 -11.45 -24.57
N ILE A 135 25.08 -10.18 -24.74
CA ILE A 135 24.49 -9.34 -23.70
C ILE A 135 23.23 -8.82 -24.35
N ASP A 136 22.12 -9.54 -24.13
CA ASP A 136 20.79 -8.99 -24.34
C ASP A 136 20.62 -7.85 -23.33
N GLY A 137 21.04 -6.66 -23.74
CA GLY A 137 20.60 -5.42 -23.11
C GLY A 137 19.09 -5.35 -23.32
N GLN A 138 18.32 -5.84 -22.33
CA GLN A 138 16.90 -5.54 -22.25
C GLN A 138 16.77 -4.02 -22.10
N GLN A 139 16.56 -3.37 -23.24
CA GLN A 139 16.15 -1.99 -23.36
C GLN A 139 14.93 -1.79 -22.47
N LEU A 140 15.13 -1.12 -21.33
CA LEU A 140 14.08 -0.74 -20.39
C LEU A 140 13.11 0.19 -21.15
N SER A 141 11.95 -0.33 -21.54
CA SER A 141 10.88 0.50 -22.09
C SER A 141 10.50 1.56 -21.06
N PRO A 142 10.43 2.85 -21.42
CA PRO A 142 10.07 3.89 -20.48
C PRO A 142 8.67 3.62 -19.91
N LEU A 143 8.53 3.71 -18.59
CA LEU A 143 7.21 3.69 -17.94
C LEU A 143 6.43 4.91 -18.42
N HIS A 144 5.38 4.67 -19.20
CA HIS A 144 4.46 5.73 -19.61
C HIS A 144 3.49 5.99 -18.45
N LEU A 145 3.62 7.13 -17.79
CA LEU A 145 2.69 7.51 -16.73
C LEU A 145 1.45 8.18 -17.33
N SER A 146 0.28 7.94 -16.73
CA SER A 146 -0.95 8.64 -17.12
C SER A 146 -0.80 10.15 -16.88
N PRO A 147 -0.87 11.00 -17.92
CA PRO A 147 -0.67 12.44 -17.79
C PRO A 147 -1.83 13.14 -17.05
N HIS A 148 -2.94 12.44 -16.83
CA HIS A 148 -4.14 13.01 -16.23
C HIS A 148 -4.13 12.97 -14.70
N ILE A 149 -3.41 12.03 -14.08
CA ILE A 149 -3.33 11.99 -12.62
C ILE A 149 -2.42 13.13 -12.16
N LYS A 150 -2.94 13.99 -11.27
CA LYS A 150 -2.19 15.09 -10.66
C LYS A 150 -2.36 15.02 -9.16
N CYS A 151 -1.27 14.98 -8.41
CA CYS A 151 -1.36 14.90 -6.95
C CYS A 151 -0.32 15.76 -6.27
N LEU A 152 -0.83 16.78 -5.57
CA LEU A 152 0.00 17.77 -4.91
C LEU A 152 0.37 17.32 -3.51
N VAL A 153 1.65 17.47 -3.16
CA VAL A 153 2.19 17.17 -1.84
C VAL A 153 3.01 18.35 -1.33
N PHE A 154 3.01 18.55 -0.02
CA PHE A 154 3.97 19.47 0.60
C PHE A 154 5.40 18.91 0.49
N PRO A 155 6.45 19.74 0.49
CA PRO A 155 7.84 19.30 0.44
C PRO A 155 8.23 18.40 1.62
N ARG A 156 9.28 17.58 1.49
CA ARG A 156 9.77 16.73 2.59
C ARG A 156 10.06 17.56 3.84
N GLY A 157 9.74 17.02 5.02
CA GLY A 157 9.87 17.71 6.30
C GLY A 157 8.77 18.74 6.61
N ASN A 158 8.00 19.17 5.62
CA ASN A 158 6.85 20.04 5.84
C ASN A 158 5.64 19.20 6.32
N ILE A 159 5.11 19.58 7.48
CA ILE A 159 4.00 18.92 8.19
C ILE A 159 2.67 19.67 8.08
N THR A 160 2.60 20.68 7.21
CA THR A 160 1.36 21.44 6.96
C THR A 160 0.27 20.50 6.47
N ARG A 161 -0.95 20.69 7.00
CA ARG A 161 -2.13 19.93 6.60
C ARG A 161 -2.87 20.65 5.48
N PHE A 162 -3.34 19.88 4.51
CA PHE A 162 -4.35 20.36 3.59
C PHE A 162 -5.64 20.68 4.34
N LYS A 163 -6.33 21.74 3.90
CA LYS A 163 -7.69 22.00 4.36
C LYS A 163 -8.62 20.92 3.77
N PRO A 164 -9.80 20.67 4.38
CA PRO A 164 -10.82 19.85 3.73
C PRO A 164 -11.23 20.48 2.40
N ALA A 165 -11.41 19.65 1.37
CA ALA A 165 -11.90 20.09 0.07
C ALA A 165 -13.32 20.67 0.20
N LYS A 166 -13.61 21.68 -0.61
CA LYS A 166 -14.92 22.31 -0.70
C LYS A 166 -15.57 21.99 -2.04
N PRO A 167 -16.90 21.86 -2.08
CA PRO A 167 -17.61 21.63 -3.33
C PRO A 167 -17.61 22.90 -4.18
N ASP A 168 -17.46 22.72 -5.48
CA ASP A 168 -17.59 23.76 -6.49
C ASP A 168 -19.06 24.09 -6.79
N MET A 169 -19.30 24.92 -7.81
CA MET A 169 -20.65 25.30 -8.25
C MET A 169 -21.49 24.11 -8.75
N CYS A 170 -20.85 23.03 -9.21
CA CYS A 170 -21.50 21.81 -9.65
C CYS A 170 -21.67 20.79 -8.50
N GLY A 171 -21.22 21.14 -7.29
CA GLY A 171 -21.26 20.26 -6.12
C GLY A 171 -20.13 19.25 -6.04
N LEU A 172 -19.11 19.34 -6.91
CA LEU A 172 -17.97 18.43 -6.94
C LEU A 172 -16.82 18.97 -6.09
N LEU A 173 -16.17 18.08 -5.34
CA LEU A 173 -15.01 18.42 -4.53
C LEU A 173 -13.76 18.58 -5.41
N GLY A 174 -13.01 19.67 -5.22
CA GLY A 174 -11.86 19.98 -6.07
C GLY A 174 -10.62 19.09 -5.91
N TYR A 175 -10.47 18.38 -4.78
CA TYR A 175 -9.38 17.42 -4.57
C TYR A 175 -9.72 16.37 -3.49
N TYR A 176 -9.18 15.17 -3.64
CA TYR A 176 -9.32 14.07 -2.70
C TYR A 176 -8.07 13.95 -1.82
N LEU A 177 -8.25 14.03 -0.51
CA LEU A 177 -7.15 13.82 0.43
C LEU A 177 -6.90 12.33 0.68
N MET A 178 -5.68 11.89 0.38
CA MET A 178 -5.26 10.51 0.58
C MET A 178 -3.79 10.40 0.93
N ASP A 179 -3.36 9.22 1.36
CA ASP A 179 -1.94 8.89 1.37
C ASP A 179 -1.44 8.88 -0.08
N ALA A 180 -0.52 9.78 -0.44
CA ALA A 180 -0.04 9.92 -1.81
C ALA A 180 0.60 8.63 -2.35
N ALA A 181 1.18 7.80 -1.47
CA ALA A 181 1.72 6.51 -1.87
C ALA A 181 0.62 5.52 -2.34
N SER A 182 -0.66 5.77 -2.02
CA SER A 182 -1.80 4.97 -2.52
C SER A 182 -2.08 5.17 -4.00
N LEU A 183 -1.45 6.16 -4.65
CA LEU A 183 -1.51 6.35 -6.10
C LEU A 183 -0.52 5.47 -6.85
N LEU A 184 0.59 5.05 -6.23
CA LEU A 184 1.63 4.26 -6.89
C LEU A 184 1.09 2.95 -7.50
N PRO A 185 0.21 2.17 -6.85
CA PRO A 185 -0.40 1.01 -7.48
C PRO A 185 -1.27 1.35 -8.70
N CYS A 186 -1.98 2.49 -8.67
CA CYS A 186 -2.80 2.95 -9.80
C CYS A 186 -1.93 3.38 -10.98
N LEU A 187 -0.81 4.05 -10.71
CA LEU A 187 0.19 4.44 -11.71
C LEU A 187 0.89 3.21 -12.30
N ALA A 188 1.30 2.27 -11.44
CA ALA A 188 1.93 1.03 -11.86
C ALA A 188 0.99 0.15 -12.71
N LEU A 189 -0.34 0.21 -12.49
CA LEU A 189 -1.31 -0.53 -13.28
C LEU A 189 -1.28 -0.12 -14.77
N ASP A 190 -0.91 1.14 -15.06
CA ASP A 190 -0.71 1.65 -16.42
C ASP A 190 -1.94 1.46 -17.32
N VAL A 191 -3.07 2.03 -16.87
CA VAL A 191 -4.36 1.92 -17.55
C VAL A 191 -4.35 2.73 -18.84
N GLN A 192 -4.61 2.06 -19.97
CA GLN A 192 -4.73 2.68 -21.28
C GLN A 192 -6.19 2.97 -21.64
N GLU A 193 -6.37 3.76 -22.70
CA GLU A 193 -7.68 4.09 -23.23
C GLU A 193 -8.47 2.85 -23.64
N GLY A 194 -9.74 2.78 -23.21
CA GLY A 194 -10.64 1.69 -23.54
C GLY A 194 -10.45 0.43 -22.70
N HIS A 195 -9.51 0.40 -21.75
CA HIS A 195 -9.35 -0.74 -20.85
C HIS A 195 -10.59 -0.96 -19.96
N ASN A 196 -10.93 -2.23 -19.75
CA ASN A 196 -11.88 -2.66 -18.74
C ASN A 196 -11.12 -2.97 -17.46
N VAL A 197 -11.43 -2.25 -16.39
CA VAL A 197 -10.69 -2.32 -15.13
C VAL A 197 -11.57 -2.88 -14.03
N LEU A 198 -10.98 -3.70 -13.14
CA LEU A 198 -11.63 -4.24 -11.95
C LEU A 198 -10.88 -3.79 -10.70
N ASP A 199 -11.58 -3.10 -9.81
CA ASP A 199 -11.12 -2.82 -8.45
C ASP A 199 -11.87 -3.77 -7.48
N LEU A 200 -11.21 -4.87 -7.09
CA LEU A 200 -11.87 -5.99 -6.39
C LEU A 200 -12.17 -5.70 -4.90
N CYS A 201 -11.36 -4.83 -4.27
CA CYS A 201 -11.42 -4.46 -2.85
C CYS A 201 -11.41 -2.93 -2.72
N ALA A 202 -12.40 -2.30 -3.32
CA ALA A 202 -12.38 -0.90 -3.68
C ALA A 202 -12.69 0.07 -2.52
N ALA A 203 -13.59 -0.30 -1.61
CA ALA A 203 -14.08 0.65 -0.63
C ALA A 203 -13.00 0.97 0.42
N PRO A 204 -12.87 2.23 0.90
CA PRO A 204 -13.82 3.35 0.74
C PRO A 204 -13.71 4.15 -0.57
N GLY A 205 -12.85 3.77 -1.52
CA GLY A 205 -12.89 4.30 -2.90
C GLY A 205 -11.76 5.23 -3.33
N GLY A 206 -10.74 5.49 -2.50
CA GLY A 206 -9.66 6.42 -2.87
C GLY A 206 -8.89 6.00 -4.13
N LYS A 207 -8.61 4.69 -4.28
CA LYS A 207 -7.97 4.14 -5.48
C LYS A 207 -8.92 4.15 -6.68
N THR A 208 -10.20 3.85 -6.44
CA THR A 208 -11.25 3.94 -7.47
C THR A 208 -11.37 5.36 -8.03
N VAL A 209 -11.35 6.39 -7.16
CA VAL A 209 -11.31 7.79 -7.58
C VAL A 209 -10.06 8.07 -8.41
N ALA A 210 -8.88 7.64 -7.95
CA ALA A 210 -7.63 7.79 -8.69
C ALA A 210 -7.66 7.14 -10.08
N LEU A 211 -8.23 5.93 -10.19
CA LEU A 211 -8.44 5.24 -11.46
C LEU A 211 -9.37 6.04 -12.38
N LEU A 212 -10.46 6.59 -11.87
CA LEU A 212 -11.37 7.43 -12.67
C LEU A 212 -10.72 8.76 -13.10
N GLN A 213 -9.78 9.30 -12.32
CA GLN A 213 -9.02 10.50 -12.72
C GLN A 213 -8.10 10.27 -13.93
N THR A 214 -7.80 9.01 -14.30
CA THR A 214 -7.06 8.71 -15.54
C THR A 214 -7.84 9.12 -16.80
N GLN A 215 -9.18 9.18 -16.72
CA GLN A 215 -10.10 9.43 -17.83
C GLN A 215 -9.95 8.48 -19.03
N SER A 216 -9.21 7.38 -18.88
CA SER A 216 -8.91 6.43 -19.95
C SER A 216 -9.79 5.16 -19.88
N ILE A 217 -10.52 4.96 -18.79
CA ILE A 217 -11.25 3.70 -18.56
C ILE A 217 -12.50 3.61 -19.44
N GLY A 218 -12.62 2.50 -20.18
CA GLY A 218 -13.82 2.15 -20.94
C GLY A 218 -14.96 1.74 -20.02
N PHE A 219 -14.69 0.76 -19.14
CA PHE A 219 -15.62 0.23 -18.13
C PHE A 219 -14.88 -0.07 -16.82
N LEU A 220 -15.46 0.34 -15.69
CA LEU A 220 -14.92 0.10 -14.34
C LEU A 220 -15.88 -0.76 -13.50
N CYS A 221 -15.44 -1.96 -13.12
CA CYS A 221 -16.14 -2.77 -12.11
C CYS A 221 -15.50 -2.52 -10.75
N VAL A 222 -16.33 -2.20 -9.76
CA VAL A 222 -15.92 -1.81 -8.41
C VAL A 222 -16.58 -2.76 -7.41
N ASN A 223 -15.80 -3.54 -6.70
CA ASN A 223 -16.29 -4.51 -5.73
C ASN A 223 -15.71 -4.25 -4.33
N ASP A 224 -16.51 -4.48 -3.29
CA ASP A 224 -16.02 -4.66 -1.91
C ASP A 224 -17.03 -5.54 -1.18
N ALA A 225 -16.56 -6.54 -0.44
CA ALA A 225 -17.43 -7.52 0.23
C ALA A 225 -18.40 -6.87 1.24
N SER A 226 -18.06 -5.69 1.78
CA SER A 226 -18.86 -5.02 2.78
C SER A 226 -19.82 -3.99 2.16
N VAL A 227 -21.11 -4.28 2.25
CA VAL A 227 -22.18 -3.36 1.80
C VAL A 227 -22.08 -1.98 2.46
N SER A 228 -21.74 -1.91 3.75
CA SER A 228 -21.60 -0.62 4.44
C SER A 228 -20.43 0.21 3.89
N ARG A 229 -19.35 -0.45 3.44
CA ARG A 229 -18.21 0.21 2.82
C ARG A 229 -18.52 0.62 1.39
N THR A 230 -19.22 -0.20 0.59
CA THR A 230 -19.64 0.20 -0.76
C THR A 230 -20.63 1.36 -0.75
N MET A 231 -21.50 1.46 0.25
CA MET A 231 -22.35 2.64 0.44
C MET A 231 -21.53 3.91 0.75
N ARG A 232 -20.41 3.80 1.48
CA ARG A 232 -19.48 4.92 1.68
C ARG A 232 -18.74 5.28 0.38
N LEU A 233 -18.31 4.27 -0.37
CA LEU A 233 -17.69 4.47 -1.68
C LEU A 233 -18.64 5.20 -2.63
N ARG A 234 -19.92 4.82 -2.69
CA ARG A 234 -20.93 5.49 -3.51
C ARG A 234 -21.02 6.99 -3.18
N LYS A 235 -21.10 7.33 -1.90
CA LYS A 235 -21.10 8.74 -1.45
C LYS A 235 -19.82 9.48 -1.84
N VAL A 236 -18.67 8.82 -1.79
CA VAL A 236 -17.41 9.39 -2.28
C VAL A 236 -17.53 9.65 -3.78
N LEU A 237 -17.91 8.66 -4.58
CA LEU A 237 -18.06 8.83 -6.02
C LEU A 237 -19.03 9.96 -6.38
N ASP A 238 -20.18 10.04 -5.72
CA ASP A 238 -21.16 11.12 -5.93
C ASP A 238 -20.60 12.52 -5.64
N SER A 239 -19.58 12.63 -4.78
CA SER A 239 -18.96 13.91 -4.40
C SER A 239 -17.80 14.34 -5.32
N TYR A 240 -17.26 13.42 -6.13
CA TYR A 240 -16.08 13.68 -6.96
C TYR A 240 -16.33 13.45 -8.45
N ILE A 241 -17.29 12.61 -8.82
CA ILE A 241 -17.45 12.13 -10.20
C ILE A 241 -18.79 12.60 -10.76
N PRO A 242 -18.82 13.17 -11.97
CA PRO A 242 -20.06 13.54 -12.65
C PRO A 242 -21.00 12.34 -12.84
N LYS A 243 -22.30 12.56 -12.65
CA LYS A 243 -23.35 11.52 -12.78
C LYS A 243 -23.30 10.70 -14.08
N PRO A 244 -22.98 11.27 -15.27
CA PRO A 244 -22.87 10.48 -16.50
C PRO A 244 -21.82 9.37 -16.44
N LEU A 245 -20.72 9.57 -15.70
CA LEU A 245 -19.66 8.58 -15.53
C LEU A 245 -20.00 7.52 -14.47
N LEU A 246 -21.05 7.76 -13.67
CA LEU A 246 -21.57 6.84 -12.67
C LEU A 246 -22.73 5.98 -13.21
N ALA A 247 -23.08 6.12 -14.48
CA ALA A 247 -24.06 5.26 -15.13
C ALA A 247 -23.55 3.81 -15.22
N ASP A 248 -24.47 2.85 -15.12
CA ASP A 248 -24.17 1.41 -15.08
C ASP A 248 -23.41 0.91 -16.33
N GLU A 249 -23.51 1.63 -17.45
CA GLU A 249 -22.76 1.36 -18.68
C GLU A 249 -21.25 1.59 -18.54
N LYS A 250 -20.86 2.54 -17.68
CA LYS A 250 -19.46 2.96 -17.46
C LYS A 250 -18.90 2.40 -16.15
N LEU A 251 -19.73 2.31 -15.12
CA LEU A 251 -19.30 1.94 -13.77
C LEU A 251 -20.31 1.03 -13.10
N ARG A 252 -19.87 -0.12 -12.63
CA ARG A 252 -20.71 -1.09 -11.88
C ARG A 252 -20.16 -1.31 -10.48
N ILE A 253 -20.99 -1.09 -9.46
CA ILE A 253 -20.63 -1.36 -8.06
C ILE A 253 -21.29 -2.64 -7.58
N THR A 254 -20.49 -3.59 -7.09
CA THR A 254 -20.94 -4.87 -6.54
C THR A 254 -20.46 -5.07 -5.10
N SER A 255 -21.12 -5.97 -4.37
CA SER A 255 -20.74 -6.34 -3.01
C SER A 255 -20.70 -7.85 -2.84
N PHE A 256 -19.77 -8.47 -3.57
CA PHE A 256 -19.51 -9.90 -3.49
C PHE A 256 -18.24 -10.18 -2.70
N ASP A 257 -18.21 -11.34 -2.04
CA ASP A 257 -16.99 -11.87 -1.45
C ASP A 257 -16.00 -12.21 -2.58
N GLY A 258 -14.87 -11.49 -2.63
CA GLY A 258 -13.85 -11.70 -3.64
C GLY A 258 -13.20 -13.09 -3.58
N THR A 259 -13.32 -13.80 -2.46
CA THR A 259 -12.85 -15.19 -2.32
C THR A 259 -13.73 -16.19 -3.07
N LEU A 260 -14.99 -15.85 -3.33
CA LEU A 260 -15.93 -16.66 -4.11
C LEU A 260 -15.84 -16.41 -5.61
N TRP A 261 -15.01 -15.44 -6.04
CA TRP A 261 -14.83 -15.10 -7.45
C TRP A 261 -14.02 -16.16 -8.23
N GLY A 262 -13.34 -17.05 -7.51
CA GLY A 262 -12.81 -18.30 -8.02
C GLY A 262 -12.77 -19.28 -6.86
N GLU A 263 -13.74 -20.21 -6.78
CA GLU A 263 -13.81 -21.14 -5.66
C GLU A 263 -12.55 -22.01 -5.60
N MET A 264 -11.65 -21.68 -4.66
CA MET A 264 -10.78 -22.55 -3.86
C MET A 264 -9.63 -21.73 -3.25
N GLU A 265 -9.77 -21.30 -1.99
CA GLU A 265 -8.90 -21.72 -0.88
C GLU A 265 -9.17 -20.90 0.38
N ARG A 266 -9.38 -21.62 1.50
CA ARG A 266 -9.51 -21.06 2.84
C ARG A 266 -8.15 -21.09 3.51
N ASN A 267 -7.78 -19.93 4.06
CA ASN A 267 -6.74 -19.70 5.05
C ASN A 267 -5.32 -20.07 4.60
N THR A 268 -4.46 -19.06 4.48
CA THR A 268 -3.30 -18.82 5.38
C THR A 268 -2.32 -17.90 4.65
N PHE A 269 -2.36 -16.57 4.85
CA PHE A 269 -1.20 -15.77 4.50
C PHE A 269 -0.99 -14.60 5.45
N ASP A 270 0.15 -14.63 6.12
CA ASP A 270 0.84 -13.43 6.58
C ASP A 270 1.93 -13.10 5.56
N ARG A 271 1.94 -11.82 5.16
CA ARG A 271 2.95 -11.10 4.35
C ARG A 271 2.68 -11.04 2.84
N ASN A 272 2.84 -9.84 2.31
CA ASN A 272 2.46 -9.50 0.94
C ASN A 272 3.28 -10.24 -0.14
N GLN A 273 4.50 -10.67 0.18
CA GLN A 273 5.35 -11.41 -0.76
C GLN A 273 4.92 -12.87 -0.93
N SER A 274 4.74 -13.60 0.17
CA SER A 274 4.34 -15.02 0.15
C SER A 274 2.95 -15.20 -0.48
N VAL A 275 2.05 -14.22 -0.27
CA VAL A 275 0.75 -14.15 -0.97
C VAL A 275 0.95 -14.15 -2.48
N VAL A 276 1.87 -13.32 -2.99
CA VAL A 276 2.10 -13.19 -4.44
C VAL A 276 2.73 -14.47 -5.00
N GLU A 277 3.72 -15.03 -4.33
CA GLU A 277 4.38 -16.28 -4.76
C GLU A 277 3.38 -17.43 -4.81
N GLN A 278 2.58 -17.59 -3.77
CA GLN A 278 1.57 -18.63 -3.72
C GLN A 278 0.48 -18.40 -4.78
N ALA A 279 0.05 -17.16 -5.01
CA ALA A 279 -0.94 -16.86 -6.05
C ALA A 279 -0.42 -17.22 -7.46
N ILE A 280 0.85 -16.94 -7.76
CA ILE A 280 1.49 -17.32 -9.02
C ILE A 280 1.55 -18.84 -9.16
N ALA A 281 2.00 -19.54 -8.11
CA ALA A 281 2.08 -20.99 -8.09
C ALA A 281 0.70 -21.65 -8.29
N LEU A 282 -0.31 -21.18 -7.55
CA LEU A 282 -1.68 -21.66 -7.60
C LEU A 282 -2.30 -21.44 -8.99
N ALA A 283 -2.10 -20.27 -9.58
CA ALA A 283 -2.60 -19.94 -10.92
C ALA A 283 -2.01 -20.89 -11.99
N GLN A 284 -0.71 -21.19 -11.88
CA GLN A 284 -0.04 -22.11 -12.78
C GLN A 284 -0.49 -23.56 -12.58
N GLU A 285 -0.54 -24.04 -11.33
CA GLU A 285 -0.82 -25.44 -11.00
C GLU A 285 -2.29 -25.81 -11.24
N LYS A 286 -3.23 -25.00 -10.75
CA LYS A 286 -4.67 -25.33 -10.81
C LYS A 286 -5.34 -24.91 -12.11
N HIS A 287 -4.82 -23.85 -12.75
CA HIS A 287 -5.51 -23.23 -13.89
C HIS A 287 -4.65 -23.15 -15.15
N GLY A 288 -3.38 -23.58 -15.10
CA GLY A 288 -2.45 -23.47 -16.24
C GLY A 288 -2.14 -22.03 -16.63
N ILE A 289 -2.42 -21.05 -15.75
CA ILE A 289 -2.24 -19.63 -16.03
C ILE A 289 -0.81 -19.23 -15.65
N LYS A 290 0.00 -18.92 -16.67
CA LYS A 290 1.35 -18.39 -16.48
C LYS A 290 1.28 -16.91 -16.08
N LEU A 291 1.82 -16.57 -14.92
CA LEU A 291 1.98 -15.18 -14.46
C LEU A 291 3.46 -14.83 -14.38
N GLN A 292 3.79 -13.61 -14.78
CA GLN A 292 5.13 -13.04 -14.69
C GLN A 292 5.09 -11.79 -13.81
N VAL A 293 6.05 -11.67 -12.89
CA VAL A 293 6.25 -10.46 -12.10
C VAL A 293 6.88 -9.39 -12.99
N VAL A 294 6.28 -8.21 -13.03
CA VAL A 294 6.80 -7.04 -13.75
C VAL A 294 7.68 -6.23 -12.80
N ASP A 295 8.87 -5.86 -13.27
CA ASP A 295 9.83 -5.07 -12.51
C ASP A 295 9.31 -3.65 -12.26
N LEU A 296 9.23 -3.26 -10.98
CA LEU A 296 8.80 -1.94 -10.54
C LEU A 296 9.97 -1.06 -10.06
N ARG A 297 11.22 -1.51 -10.18
CA ARG A 297 12.41 -0.69 -9.85
C ARG A 297 12.45 0.65 -10.58
N PRO A 298 12.06 0.77 -11.87
CA PRO A 298 12.02 2.07 -12.53
C PRO A 298 11.01 3.03 -11.88
N LEU A 299 9.85 2.52 -11.44
CA LEU A 299 8.85 3.31 -10.69
C LEU A 299 9.39 3.74 -9.32
N LYS A 300 10.07 2.84 -8.60
CA LYS A 300 10.76 3.15 -7.34
C LYS A 300 11.79 4.27 -7.53
N HIS A 301 12.63 4.17 -8.58
CA HIS A 301 13.66 5.15 -8.88
C HIS A 301 13.06 6.53 -9.13
N MET A 302 12.00 6.57 -9.94
CA MET A 302 11.29 7.78 -10.31
C MET A 302 10.73 8.52 -9.09
N PHE A 303 10.18 7.82 -8.10
CA PHE A 303 9.55 8.44 -6.93
C PHE A 303 10.36 8.43 -5.63
N ARG A 304 11.65 8.08 -5.67
CA ARG A 304 12.53 8.03 -4.47
C ARG A 304 12.72 9.39 -3.77
N LYS A 305 12.54 10.49 -4.52
CA LYS A 305 12.57 11.84 -3.98
C LYS A 305 11.31 12.18 -3.19
N THR A 306 10.20 11.51 -3.44
CA THR A 306 8.92 11.78 -2.75
C THR A 306 8.68 10.78 -1.62
N PHE A 307 8.92 9.49 -1.89
CA PHE A 307 8.65 8.39 -0.96
C PHE A 307 9.93 7.71 -0.49
N HIS A 308 9.88 7.10 0.69
CA HIS A 308 10.93 6.18 1.14
C HIS A 308 10.49 4.76 0.82
N PHE A 309 11.35 4.01 0.15
CA PHE A 309 11.09 2.62 -0.19
C PHE A 309 11.91 1.69 0.69
N ALA A 310 11.36 0.51 1.01
CA ALA A 310 12.12 -0.55 1.66
C ALA A 310 13.28 -1.01 0.75
N PRO A 311 14.46 -1.27 1.32
CA PRO A 311 15.54 -1.94 0.61
C PRO A 311 15.25 -3.45 0.44
N ASP A 312 15.87 -4.07 -0.56
CA ASP A 312 16.06 -5.51 -0.67
C ASP A 312 14.79 -6.39 -0.60
N LEU A 313 13.72 -5.95 -1.25
CA LEU A 313 12.54 -6.80 -1.46
C LEU A 313 12.77 -7.77 -2.61
N HIS A 314 12.50 -9.05 -2.37
CA HIS A 314 12.60 -10.09 -3.40
C HIS A 314 11.46 -9.98 -4.43
N LEU A 315 10.27 -9.52 -4.03
CA LEU A 315 9.16 -9.24 -4.94
C LEU A 315 8.47 -7.93 -4.61
N GLY A 316 8.08 -7.22 -5.67
CA GLY A 316 7.36 -5.97 -5.57
C GLY A 316 8.19 -4.85 -4.93
N GLU A 317 7.50 -3.77 -4.59
CA GLU A 317 8.08 -2.60 -3.95
C GLU A 317 7.21 -2.20 -2.76
N MET A 318 7.83 -1.66 -1.71
CA MET A 318 7.11 -1.20 -0.52
C MET A 318 7.53 0.21 -0.15
N VAL A 319 6.57 1.13 -0.09
CA VAL A 319 6.75 2.43 0.55
C VAL A 319 6.70 2.22 2.06
N ILE A 320 7.73 2.71 2.75
CA ILE A 320 7.87 2.66 4.20
C ILE A 320 7.68 4.06 4.81
N PRO A 321 6.98 4.16 5.96
CA PRO A 321 6.86 5.40 6.71
C PRO A 321 8.22 5.99 7.11
N HIS A 322 8.38 7.30 6.93
CA HIS A 322 9.54 8.05 7.39
C HIS A 322 9.10 9.44 7.86
N LEU A 323 9.68 9.99 8.93
CA LEU A 323 9.21 11.26 9.52
C LEU A 323 9.22 12.44 8.52
N ALA A 324 10.24 12.52 7.66
CA ALA A 324 10.31 13.56 6.62
C ALA A 324 9.29 13.38 5.47
N ALA A 325 8.74 12.18 5.28
CA ALA A 325 7.79 11.87 4.22
C ALA A 325 6.89 10.71 4.69
N ASN A 326 6.00 11.00 5.65
CA ASN A 326 5.25 9.98 6.38
C ASN A 326 4.04 9.45 5.59
N PHE A 327 4.33 8.82 4.46
CA PHE A 327 3.42 8.09 3.60
C PHE A 327 3.52 6.58 3.86
N GLY A 328 2.55 5.81 3.37
CA GLY A 328 2.52 4.36 3.56
C GLY A 328 2.23 3.93 5.00
N PRO A 329 2.44 2.64 5.34
CA PRO A 329 3.09 1.61 4.53
C PRO A 329 2.22 1.10 3.38
N ILE A 330 2.80 0.97 2.17
CA ILE A 330 2.09 0.43 1.00
C ILE A 330 3.01 -0.51 0.24
N TYR A 331 2.60 -1.76 0.12
CA TYR A 331 3.24 -2.74 -0.75
C TYR A 331 2.49 -2.82 -2.08
N MET A 332 3.22 -2.98 -3.17
CA MET A 332 2.68 -3.17 -4.51
C MET A 332 3.53 -4.15 -5.30
N CYS A 333 2.86 -5.01 -6.06
CA CYS A 333 3.49 -5.93 -7.00
C CYS A 333 2.64 -5.96 -8.27
N LYS A 334 3.28 -5.83 -9.43
CA LYS A 334 2.61 -5.89 -10.72
C LYS A 334 2.83 -7.27 -11.33
N LEU A 335 1.74 -7.93 -11.70
CA LEU A 335 1.76 -9.22 -12.37
C LEU A 335 1.21 -9.05 -13.79
N ARG A 336 1.82 -9.75 -14.74
CA ARG A 336 1.37 -9.85 -16.14
C ARG A 336 1.07 -11.30 -16.44
N ARG A 337 -0.14 -11.59 -16.92
CA ARG A 337 -0.47 -12.90 -17.46
C ARG A 337 0.24 -13.10 -18.79
N LEU A 338 0.97 -14.20 -18.92
CA LEU A 338 1.52 -14.66 -20.19
C LEU A 338 0.46 -15.51 -20.87
N THR A 339 0.11 -15.16 -22.10
CA THR A 339 -0.84 -15.90 -22.94
C THR A 339 -0.37 -17.31 -23.24
#